data_AF-A0A3M1F336-F1
#
_entry.id   AF-A0A3M1F336-F1
#
_cell.length_a   1.000
_cell.length_b   1.000
_cell.length_c   1.000
_cell.angle_alpha   90.00
_cell.angle_beta   90.00
_cell.angle_gamma   90.00
#
_symmetry.space_group_name_H-M   'P 1'
#
loop_
_entity.id
_entity.type
_entity.pdbx_description
1 polymer ?
#
loop_
_entity_poly.entity_id
_entity_poly.type
_entity_poly.pdbx_seq_one_letter_code
_entity_poly.pdbx_strand_id
1 'polypeptide(L)'
;MANYADSTLTPRTLTEREQRALLKVTGEHRAGFRDQVLYAMALGTGLREHELIALSVGDVFRDGRPRRRLLLSVFKGSAKPAARRRSC
;
A
#
# COMPACT_ATOMS: atom_id res chain seq x y z
N MET A 1 8.57 2.52 -28.75
CA MET A 1 9.35 1.88 -27.67
C MET A 1 9.48 2.90 -26.55
N ALA A 2 8.84 2.68 -25.40
CA ALA A 2 8.98 3.59 -24.25
C ALA A 2 10.33 3.32 -23.57
N ASN A 3 11.21 4.32 -23.54
CA ASN A 3 12.51 4.24 -22.88
C ASN A 3 12.30 4.14 -21.36
N TYR A 4 12.76 3.04 -20.77
CA TYR A 4 12.71 2.79 -19.31
C TYR A 4 13.40 3.91 -18.49
N ALA A 5 14.29 4.69 -19.13
CA ALA A 5 15.01 5.80 -18.53
C ALA A 5 14.15 7.05 -18.21
N ASP A 6 12.96 7.22 -18.82
CA ASP A 6 12.04 8.33 -18.50
C ASP A 6 11.24 8.12 -17.20
N SER A 7 11.39 6.95 -16.55
CA SER A 7 10.57 6.55 -15.39
C SER A 7 11.23 6.78 -14.03
N THR A 8 12.39 7.45 -13.97
CA THR A 8 13.13 7.75 -12.73
C THR A 8 12.67 9.03 -12.03
N LEU A 9 11.44 9.48 -12.28
CA LEU A 9 10.85 10.56 -11.51
C LEU A 9 10.57 10.06 -10.09
N THR A 10 11.02 10.82 -9.09
CA THR A 10 10.66 10.59 -7.70
C THR A 10 9.14 10.48 -7.60
N PRO A 11 8.61 9.39 -7.00
CA PRO A 11 7.17 9.25 -6.83
C PRO A 11 6.60 10.48 -6.13
N ARG A 12 5.47 10.99 -6.63
CA ARG A 12 4.76 12.07 -5.94
C ARG A 12 4.24 11.54 -4.61
N THR A 13 4.60 12.22 -3.53
CA THR A 13 4.18 11.88 -2.17
C THR A 13 3.41 13.03 -1.56
N LEU A 14 2.59 12.71 -0.55
CA LEU A 14 1.93 13.70 0.27
C LEU A 14 2.91 14.24 1.31
N THR A 15 2.96 15.56 1.46
CA THR A 15 3.62 16.22 2.57
C THR A 15 2.89 15.93 3.88
N GLU A 16 3.59 16.08 5.01
CA GLU A 16 3.01 15.96 6.35
C GLU A 16 1.77 16.82 6.58
N ARG A 17 1.74 18.01 5.96
CA ARG A 17 0.58 18.92 6.05
C ARG A 17 -0.61 18.38 5.27
N GLU A 18 -0.37 17.88 4.06
CA GLU A 18 -1.41 17.28 3.22
C GLU A 18 -1.96 15.99 3.84
N GLN A 19 -1.12 15.17 4.45
CA GLN A 19 -1.56 13.98 5.19
C GLN A 19 -2.46 14.36 6.38
N ARG A 20 -2.09 15.38 7.16
CA ARG A 20 -2.96 15.88 8.24
C ARG A 20 -4.28 16.44 7.75
N ALA A 21 -4.26 17.18 6.64
CA ALA A 21 -5.48 17.72 6.04
C ALA A 21 -6.41 16.60 5.57
N LEU A 22 -5.86 15.56 4.91
CA LEU A 22 -6.59 14.37 4.50
C LEU A 22 -7.27 13.72 5.71
N LEU A 23 -6.49 13.37 6.74
CA LEU A 23 -7.00 12.71 7.95
C LEU A 23 -7.99 13.57 8.74
N LYS A 24 -7.92 14.90 8.65
CA LYS A 24 -8.90 15.78 9.28
C LYS A 24 -10.24 15.66 8.55
N VAL A 25 -10.25 15.83 7.24
CA VAL A 25 -11.47 15.81 6.43
C VAL A 25 -12.15 14.45 6.48
N THR A 26 -11.39 13.36 6.39
CA THR A 26 -11.97 12.01 6.41
C THR A 26 -12.48 11.61 7.80
N GLY A 27 -11.97 12.24 8.86
CA GLY A 27 -12.40 12.00 10.25
C GLY A 27 -13.62 12.80 10.69
N GLU A 28 -14.01 13.84 9.96
CA GLU A 28 -15.14 14.73 10.31
C GLU A 28 -16.51 14.09 10.08
N HIS A 29 -16.61 13.07 9.22
CA HIS A 29 -17.89 12.43 8.87
C HIS A 29 -18.10 11.11 9.64
N ARG A 30 -19.23 10.99 10.35
CA ARG A 30 -19.62 9.74 11.06
C ARG A 30 -19.71 8.52 10.12
N ALA A 31 -20.11 8.73 8.87
CA ALA A 31 -20.10 7.70 7.82
C ALA A 31 -18.71 7.44 7.21
N GLY A 32 -17.77 8.39 7.37
CA GLY A 32 -16.40 8.34 6.83
C GLY A 32 -15.38 7.64 7.74
N PHE A 33 -15.80 7.16 8.92
CA PHE A 33 -14.88 6.53 9.89
C PHE A 33 -14.11 5.34 9.29
N ARG A 34 -14.74 4.55 8.41
CA ARG A 34 -14.04 3.46 7.71
C ARG A 34 -12.88 3.98 6.88
N ASP A 35 -13.13 5.01 6.09
CA ASP A 35 -12.15 5.55 5.15
C ASP A 35 -11.04 6.29 5.92
N GLN A 36 -11.39 6.97 7.02
CA GLN A 36 -10.43 7.52 7.98
C GLN A 36 -9.44 6.45 8.49
N VAL A 37 -9.96 5.30 8.94
CA VAL A 37 -9.12 4.21 9.45
C VAL A 37 -8.24 3.63 8.35
N LEU A 38 -8.76 3.46 7.14
CA LEU A 38 -7.97 2.98 5.99
C LEU A 38 -6.82 3.92 5.64
N TYR A 39 -7.08 5.23 5.57
CA TYR A 39 -6.03 6.22 5.30
C TYR A 39 -5.01 6.30 6.42
N ALA A 40 -5.46 6.33 7.68
CA ALA A 40 -4.54 6.35 8.83
C ALA A 40 -3.66 5.10 8.86
N MET A 41 -4.22 3.92 8.56
CA MET A 41 -3.47 2.68 8.52
C MET A 41 -2.47 2.64 7.37
N ALA A 42 -2.87 3.05 6.17
CA ALA A 42 -1.96 3.12 5.02
C ALA A 42 -0.79 4.08 5.27
N LEU A 43 -1.05 5.27 5.81
CA LEU A 43 -0.03 6.26 6.13
C LEU A 43 0.88 5.84 7.30
N GLY A 44 0.32 5.20 8.33
CA GLY A 44 1.07 4.79 9.51
C GLY A 44 1.92 3.53 9.34
N THR A 45 1.57 2.65 8.39
CA THR A 45 2.24 1.35 8.22
C THR A 45 2.98 1.20 6.89
N GLY A 46 2.63 1.99 5.86
CA GLY A 46 3.17 1.86 4.51
C GLY A 46 2.76 0.57 3.79
N LEU A 47 1.70 -0.11 4.27
CA LEU A 47 1.14 -1.28 3.61
C LEU A 47 0.68 -0.93 2.19
N ARG A 48 0.90 -1.87 1.27
CA ARG A 48 0.42 -1.79 -0.10
C ARG A 48 -1.10 -1.95 -0.14
N GLU A 49 -1.74 -1.42 -1.16
CA GLU A 49 -3.21 -1.48 -1.31
C GLU A 49 -3.77 -2.91 -1.16
N HIS A 50 -3.13 -3.91 -1.76
CA HIS A 50 -3.56 -5.30 -1.65
C HIS A 50 -3.32 -5.93 -0.27
N GLU A 51 -2.33 -5.44 0.48
CA GLU A 51 -2.08 -5.88 1.86
C GLU A 51 -3.15 -5.31 2.78
N LEU A 52 -3.53 -4.05 2.57
CA LEU A 52 -4.60 -3.37 3.32
C LEU A 52 -5.96 -4.06 3.10
N ILE A 53 -6.27 -4.45 1.86
CA ILE A 53 -7.52 -5.16 1.51
C ILE A 53 -7.55 -6.58 2.09
N ALA A 54 -6.39 -7.25 2.17
CA ALA A 54 -6.28 -8.60 2.71
C ALA A 54 -6.24 -8.64 4.25
N LEU A 55 -6.19 -7.49 4.92
CA LEU A 55 -6.03 -7.40 6.36
C LEU A 55 -7.29 -7.88 7.10
N SER A 56 -7.10 -8.75 8.08
CA SER A 56 -8.17 -9.24 8.95
C SER A 56 -8.04 -8.67 10.37
N VAL A 57 -9.15 -8.63 11.12
CA VAL A 57 -9.16 -8.20 12.53
C VAL A 57 -8.19 -9.02 13.39
N GLY A 58 -7.98 -10.30 13.05
CA GLY A 58 -7.03 -11.17 13.74
C GLY A 58 -5.56 -10.78 13.56
N ASP A 59 -5.24 -9.97 12.55
CA ASP A 59 -3.89 -9.51 12.26
C ASP A 59 -3.52 -8.24 13.06
N VAL A 60 -4.47 -7.64 13.79
CA VAL A 60 -4.24 -6.46 14.64
C VAL A 60 -3.99 -6.89 16.08
N PHE A 61 -2.83 -6.54 16.63
CA PHE A 61 -2.42 -6.91 17.99
C PHE A 61 -1.62 -5.78 18.64
N ARG A 62 -1.79 -5.60 19.96
CA ARG A 62 -1.12 -4.55 20.74
C ARG A 62 0.30 -4.93 21.17
N ASP A 63 0.50 -6.21 21.50
CA ASP A 63 1.68 -6.68 22.25
C ASP A 63 2.63 -7.57 21.42
N GLY A 64 2.72 -7.32 20.11
CA GLY A 64 3.80 -7.82 19.27
C GLY A 64 3.72 -9.27 18.77
N ARG A 65 2.66 -10.04 19.06
CA ARG A 65 2.51 -11.41 18.53
C ARG A 65 1.48 -11.49 17.40
N PRO A 66 1.92 -11.57 16.13
CA PRO A 66 1.02 -11.77 15.00
C PRO A 66 0.34 -13.13 15.09
N ARG A 67 -1.00 -13.17 15.00
CA ARG A 67 -1.77 -14.43 14.94
C ARG A 67 -1.53 -15.19 13.65
N ARG A 68 -1.23 -14.49 12.56
CA ARG A 68 -1.02 -15.08 11.23
C ARG A 68 0.04 -14.29 10.47
N ARG A 69 0.89 -15.00 9.73
CA ARG A 69 1.78 -14.41 8.73
C ARG A 69 1.15 -14.65 7.36
N LEU A 70 0.83 -13.59 6.65
CA LEU A 70 0.30 -13.68 5.29
C LEU A 70 1.47 -13.84 4.30
N LEU A 71 1.47 -14.94 3.56
CA LEU A 71 2.34 -15.10 2.39
C LEU A 71 1.62 -14.49 1.19
N LEU A 72 2.18 -13.41 0.64
CA LEU A 72 1.68 -12.81 -0.59
C LEU A 72 2.05 -13.73 -1.76
N SER A 73 1.04 -14.29 -2.44
CA SER A 73 1.23 -15.10 -3.65
C SER A 73 1.62 -14.26 -4.87
N VAL A 74 1.25 -12.98 -4.88
CA VAL A 74 1.58 -12.01 -5.92
C VAL A 74 2.04 -10.71 -5.25
N PHE A 75 3.20 -10.20 -5.66
CA PHE A 75 3.75 -8.94 -5.17
C PHE A 75 4.48 -8.23 -6.32
N LYS A 76 4.75 -6.93 -6.20
CA LYS A 76 5.52 -6.19 -7.21
C LYS A 76 6.90 -6.86 -7.40
N GLY A 77 7.11 -7.51 -8.54
CA GLY A 77 8.31 -8.32 -8.83
C GLY A 77 8.09 -9.84 -8.86
N SER A 78 6.88 -10.33 -8.56
CA SER A 78 6.56 -11.77 -8.60
C SER A 78 6.26 -12.31 -10.01
N ALA A 79 6.22 -11.44 -11.02
CA ALA A 79 6.09 -11.86 -12.41
C ALA A 79 7.38 -12.58 -12.85
N LYS A 80 7.25 -13.82 -13.35
CA LYS A 80 8.39 -14.52 -13.98
C LYS A 80 8.97 -13.64 -15.09
N PRO A 81 10.29 -13.41 -15.15
CA PRO A 81 10.89 -12.65 -16.24
C PRO A 81 10.49 -13.32 -17.56
N ALA A 82 9.93 -12.53 -18.47
CA ALA A 82 9.54 -13.01 -19.79
C ALA A 82 10.77 -13.65 -20.45
N ALA A 83 10.65 -14.92 -20.85
CA ALA A 83 11.73 -15.64 -21.50
C ALA A 83 12.17 -14.84 -22.74
N ARG A 84 13.42 -14.37 -22.70
CA ARG A 84 14.05 -13.60 -23.77
C ARG A 84 14.12 -14.49 -25.00
N ARG A 85 13.13 -14.38 -25.90
CA ARG A 85 13.19 -15.01 -27.22
C ARG A 85 14.39 -14.42 -27.95
N ARG A 86 15.48 -15.18 -28.04
CA ARG A 86 16.57 -14.90 -28.97
C ARG A 86 16.03 -15.24 -30.36
N SER A 87 15.79 -14.23 -31.18
CA SER A 87 15.65 -14.42 -32.63
C SER A 87 17.04 -14.63 -33.19
N CYS A 88 17.24 -15.79 -33.83
CA CYS A 88 18.35 -16.03 -34.76
C CYS A 88 18.16 -15.17 -36.02
#